data_AF-A0A964HHL9-F1
#
_entry.id   AF-A0A964HHL9-F1
#
_cell.length_a   1.000
_cell.length_b   1.000
_cell.length_c   1.000
_cell.angle_alpha   90.00
_cell.angle_beta   90.00
_cell.angle_gamma   90.00
#
_symmetry.space_group_name_H-M   'P 1'
#
loop_
_entity.id
_entity.type
_entity.pdbx_description
1 polymer ?
#
loop_
_entity_poly.entity_id
_entity_poly.type
_entity_poly.pdbx_seq_one_letter_code
_entity_poly.pdbx_strand_id
1 'polypeptide(L)'
;IGKIKGKIKGNIILPPDIKGNPEAVFEVAQLPSGEIISVKLKKSSGNAAWDGATERAIHKSSPLPKPDLSEAFSRVLELHFRPLEE
;
A
#
# COMPACT_ATOMS: atom_id res chain seq x y z
N ILE A 1 10.86 3.07 3.17
CA ILE A 1 9.54 2.91 2.51
C ILE A 1 9.59 1.97 1.29
N GLY A 2 10.68 1.94 0.51
CA GLY A 2 10.79 1.06 -0.69
C GLY A 2 10.48 -0.42 -0.47
N LYS A 3 11.03 -1.06 0.59
CA LYS A 3 10.72 -2.48 0.93
C LYS A 3 9.24 -2.74 1.21
N ILE A 4 8.56 -1.80 1.86
CA ILE A 4 7.13 -1.88 2.19
C ILE A 4 6.30 -1.79 0.91
N LYS A 5 6.56 -0.77 0.08
CA LYS A 5 5.90 -0.60 -1.22
C LYS A 5 6.13 -1.83 -2.12
N GLY A 6 7.34 -2.38 -2.16
CA GLY A 6 7.67 -3.58 -2.93
C GLY A 6 6.90 -4.82 -2.47
N LYS A 7 6.82 -5.08 -1.16
CA LYS A 7 6.04 -6.20 -0.62
C LYS A 7 4.55 -6.05 -0.95
N ILE A 8 4.01 -4.85 -0.85
CA ILE A 8 2.61 -4.58 -1.16
C ILE A 8 2.38 -4.75 -2.66
N LYS A 9 3.15 -4.09 -3.52
CA LYS A 9 3.06 -4.23 -4.99
C LYS A 9 3.11 -5.70 -5.43
N GLY A 10 3.99 -6.51 -4.84
CA GLY A 10 4.07 -7.95 -5.16
C GLY A 10 2.83 -8.76 -4.76
N ASN A 11 2.00 -8.24 -3.85
CA ASN A 11 0.71 -8.83 -3.48
C ASN A 11 -0.49 -8.21 -4.22
N ILE A 12 -0.29 -7.10 -4.94
CA ILE A 12 -1.35 -6.46 -5.72
C ILE A 12 -1.63 -7.33 -6.95
N ILE A 13 -2.87 -7.79 -7.07
CA ILE A 13 -3.35 -8.44 -8.27
C ILE A 13 -3.76 -7.31 -9.22
N LEU A 14 -3.02 -7.13 -10.31
CA LEU A 14 -3.33 -6.14 -11.35
C LEU A 14 -4.66 -6.50 -12.05
N PRO A 15 -5.74 -5.72 -11.87
CA PRO A 15 -6.95 -5.90 -12.67
C PRO A 15 -6.68 -5.51 -14.14
N PRO A 16 -7.37 -6.17 -15.10
CA PRO A 16 -7.19 -5.89 -16.53
C PRO A 16 -7.79 -4.56 -16.98
N ASP A 17 -8.66 -3.94 -16.18
CA ASP A 17 -9.42 -2.73 -16.53
C ASP A 17 -8.78 -1.44 -15.98
N ILE A 18 -7.45 -1.36 -15.93
CA ILE A 18 -6.77 -0.12 -15.54
C ILE A 18 -6.56 0.75 -16.78
N LYS A 19 -7.34 1.82 -16.91
CA LYS A 19 -7.13 2.85 -17.92
C LYS A 19 -6.24 3.97 -17.36
N GLY A 20 -5.04 4.10 -17.91
CA GLY A 20 -4.08 5.15 -17.57
C GLY A 20 -3.20 4.83 -16.34
N ASN A 21 -2.64 5.87 -15.70
CA ASN A 21 -1.81 5.76 -14.50
C ASN A 21 -2.43 6.47 -13.29
N PRO A 22 -3.63 6.07 -12.84
CA PRO A 22 -4.24 6.74 -11.72
C PRO A 22 -3.50 6.47 -10.41
N GLU A 23 -3.26 7.53 -9.64
CA GLU A 23 -2.64 7.44 -8.32
C GLU A 23 -3.70 7.19 -7.25
N ALA A 24 -3.56 6.07 -6.54
CA ALA A 24 -4.27 5.82 -5.30
C ALA A 24 -3.37 6.13 -4.10
N VAL A 25 -3.91 6.88 -3.14
CA VAL A 25 -3.22 7.22 -1.89
C VAL A 25 -3.90 6.47 -0.77
N PHE A 26 -3.12 5.67 -0.05
CA PHE A 26 -3.55 4.92 1.11
C PHE A 26 -2.80 5.37 2.35
N GLU A 27 -3.55 5.57 3.43
CA GLU A 27 -3.05 5.83 4.76
C GLU A 27 -3.11 4.52 5.54
N VAL A 28 -1.94 3.95 5.82
CA VAL A 28 -1.78 2.66 6.50
C VAL A 28 -1.29 2.91 7.91
N ALA A 29 -2.11 2.57 8.90
CA ALA A 29 -1.70 2.57 10.29
C ALA A 29 -1.11 1.22 10.68
N GLN A 30 0.10 1.22 11.22
CA GLN A 30 0.82 0.03 11.65
C GLN A 30 1.36 0.16 13.08
N LEU A 31 1.56 -0.97 13.73
CA LEU A 31 2.20 -1.09 15.04
C LEU A 31 3.74 -1.14 14.89
N PRO A 32 4.51 -0.83 15.95
CA PRO A 32 5.97 -1.01 15.96
C PRO A 32 6.41 -2.45 15.66
N SER A 33 5.52 -3.42 15.83
CA SER A 33 5.72 -4.82 15.43
C SER A 33 5.73 -5.03 13.90
N GLY A 34 5.24 -4.07 13.10
CA GLY A 34 5.03 -4.16 11.65
C GLY A 34 3.61 -4.59 11.27
N GLU A 35 2.74 -4.83 12.24
CA GLU A 35 1.37 -5.29 11.99
C GLU A 35 0.47 -4.14 11.56
N ILE A 36 -0.32 -4.35 10.51
CA ILE A 36 -1.26 -3.34 10.01
C ILE A 36 -2.54 -3.39 10.85
N ILE A 37 -2.92 -2.25 11.42
CA ILE A 37 -4.12 -2.10 12.24
C ILE A 37 -5.24 -1.35 11.52
N SER A 38 -4.91 -0.52 10.53
CA SER A 38 -5.91 0.22 9.76
C SER A 38 -5.37 0.58 8.37
N VAL A 39 -6.26 0.56 7.39
CA VAL A 39 -5.99 1.04 6.03
C VAL A 39 -7.13 1.97 5.66
N LYS A 40 -6.79 3.16 5.16
CA LYS A 40 -7.77 4.14 4.69
C LYS A 40 -7.38 4.63 3.31
N LEU A 41 -8.31 4.62 2.38
CA LEU A 41 -8.16 5.26 1.08
C LEU A 41 -8.31 6.77 1.25
N LYS A 42 -7.22 7.52 1.07
CA LYS A 42 -7.21 8.99 1.07
C LYS A 42 -7.61 9.55 -0.28
N LYS A 43 -7.14 8.89 -1.35
CA LYS A 43 -7.39 9.28 -2.73
C LYS A 43 -7.61 8.02 -3.55
N SER A 44 -8.78 7.90 -4.14
CA SER A 44 -9.08 6.82 -5.08
C SER A 44 -8.32 7.03 -6.38
N SER A 45 -7.87 5.94 -6.98
CA SER A 45 -7.38 5.92 -8.37
C SER A 45 -8.48 6.21 -9.40
N GLY A 46 -9.76 6.23 -9.00
CA GLY A 46 -10.86 6.23 -9.97
C GLY A 46 -11.10 4.85 -10.61
N ASN A 47 -10.39 3.81 -10.16
CA ASN A 47 -10.73 2.43 -10.46
C ASN A 47 -10.92 1.63 -9.16
N ALA A 48 -12.17 1.31 -8.85
CA ALA A 48 -12.52 0.55 -7.66
C ALA A 48 -11.85 -0.84 -7.61
N ALA A 49 -11.60 -1.46 -8.78
CA ALA A 49 -10.89 -2.73 -8.85
C ALA A 49 -9.42 -2.59 -8.41
N TRP A 50 -8.76 -1.49 -8.81
CA TRP A 50 -7.38 -1.20 -8.40
C TRP A 50 -7.30 -0.82 -6.92
N ASP A 51 -8.20 0.05 -6.46
CA ASP A 51 -8.26 0.46 -5.06
C ASP A 51 -8.48 -0.76 -4.15
N GLY A 52 -9.46 -1.60 -4.48
CA GLY A 52 -9.76 -2.82 -3.73
C GLY A 52 -8.63 -3.86 -3.79
N ALA A 53 -7.95 -4.02 -4.93
CA ALA A 53 -6.79 -4.90 -5.04
C ALA A 53 -5.61 -4.40 -4.19
N THR A 54 -5.38 -3.08 -4.19
CA THR A 54 -4.32 -2.44 -3.41
C THR A 54 -4.60 -2.56 -1.91
N GLU A 55 -5.82 -2.25 -1.47
CA GLU A 55 -6.22 -2.38 -0.07
C GLU A 55 -6.02 -3.82 0.43
N ARG A 56 -6.49 -4.81 -0.34
CA ARG A 56 -6.29 -6.23 -0.02
C ARG A 56 -4.81 -6.60 0.05
N ALA A 57 -4.00 -6.11 -0.88
CA ALA A 57 -2.56 -6.36 -0.89
C ALA A 57 -1.85 -5.75 0.33
N ILE A 58 -2.28 -4.57 0.77
CA ILE A 58 -1.80 -3.95 2.00
C ILE A 58 -2.09 -4.87 3.18
N HIS A 59 -3.36 -5.27 3.37
CA HIS A 59 -3.74 -6.20 4.43
C HIS A 59 -2.96 -7.52 4.38
N LYS A 60 -2.78 -8.09 3.18
CA LYS A 60 -2.03 -9.34 2.95
C LYS A 60 -0.53 -9.19 3.20
N SER A 61 0.00 -7.97 3.14
CA SER A 61 1.40 -7.68 3.40
C SER A 61 1.73 -7.63 4.90
N SER A 62 0.72 -7.69 5.77
CA SER A 62 0.91 -7.78 7.22
C SER A 62 1.58 -9.11 7.62
N PRO A 63 2.61 -9.11 8.48
CA PRO A 63 3.31 -7.93 9.00
C PRO A 63 4.23 -7.31 7.95
N LEU A 64 4.22 -5.99 7.86
CA LEU A 64 5.12 -5.21 7.01
C LEU A 64 6.57 -5.40 7.44
N PRO A 65 7.51 -5.43 6.49
CA PRO A 65 8.93 -5.56 6.82
C PRO A 65 9.34 -4.37 7.68
N LYS A 66 9.89 -4.67 8.85
CA LYS A 66 10.41 -3.65 9.75
C LYS A 66 11.45 -2.81 9.00
N PRO A 67 11.41 -1.47 9.11
CA PRO A 67 12.51 -0.66 8.61
C PRO A 67 13.79 -1.05 9.35
N ASP A 68 14.92 -1.14 8.63
CA ASP A 68 16.24 -1.43 9.22
C ASP A 68 16.68 -0.33 10.22
N LEU A 69 16.04 0.85 10.18
CA LEU A 69 16.24 1.96 11.09
C LEU A 69 14.99 2.15 11.96
N SER A 70 15.12 2.05 13.29
CA SER A 70 14.04 2.32 14.25
C SER A 70 13.44 3.72 14.10
N GLU A 71 14.23 4.72 13.68
CA GLU A 71 13.77 6.10 13.42
C GLU A 71 12.88 6.23 12.17
N ALA A 72 12.88 5.24 11.27
CA ALA A 72 12.00 5.22 10.11
C ALA A 72 10.63 4.57 10.41
N PHE A 73 10.38 4.17 11.66
CA PHE A 73 9.07 3.71 12.08
C PHE A 73 8.10 4.90 12.10
N SER A 74 7.15 4.88 11.18
CA SER A 74 5.96 5.74 11.24
C SER A 74 4.75 4.89 11.55
N ARG A 75 4.01 5.29 12.58
CA ARG A 75 2.73 4.68 12.96
C ARG A 75 1.70 4.81 11.84
N VAL A 76 1.74 5.91 11.11
CA VAL A 76 0.89 6.15 9.94
C VAL A 76 1.79 6.33 8.72
N LEU A 77 1.65 5.45 7.75
CA LEU A 77 2.37 5.48 6.50
C LEU A 77 1.43 5.94 5.39
N GLU A 78 1.77 7.03 4.72
CA GLU A 78 1.11 7.40 3.49
C GLU A 78 1.81 6.71 2.32
N LEU A 79 1.07 5.83 1.63
CA LEU A 79 1.57 5.03 0.52
C LEU A 79 0.83 5.42 -0.75
N HIS A 80 1.60 5.90 -1.72
CA HIS A 80 1.09 6.21 -3.06
C HIS A 80 1.36 5.02 -3.95
N PHE A 81 0.29 4.46 -4.52
CA PHE A 81 0.32 3.34 -5.45
C PHE A 81 -0.18 3.80 -6.82
N ARG A 82 0.63 3.52 -7.82
CA ARG A 82 0.38 3.83 -9.23
C ARG A 82 0.55 2.53 -10.02
N PRO A 83 -0.41 2.15 -10.86
CA PRO A 83 -0.41 0.85 -11.54
C PRO A 83 0.65 0.73 -12.65
N LEU A 84 1.08 1.86 -13.23
CA LEU A 84 2.06 1.88 -14.32
C LEU A 84 3.43 2.41 -13.87
N GLU A 85 3.64 2.67 -12.58
CA GLU A 85 4.92 3.17 -12.06
C GLU A 85 5.73 2.02 -11.47
N GLU A 86 6.98 1.85 -11.90
CA GLU A 86 7.96 0.86 -11.41
C GLU A 86 8.50 1.26 -10.03
#